data_AF-A0A7Y1TFL2-F1
#
_entry.id   AF-A0A7Y1TFL2-F1
#
_cell.length_a   1.000
_cell.length_b   1.000
_cell.length_c   1.000
_cell.angle_alpha   90.00
_cell.angle_beta   90.00
_cell.angle_gamma   90.00
#
_symmetry.space_group_name_H-M   'P 1'
#
loop_
_entity.id
_entity.type
_entity.pdbx_description
1 polymer ?
#
loop_
_entity_poly.entity_id
_entity_poly.type
_entity_poly.pdbx_seq_one_letter_code
_entity_poly.pdbx_strand_id
1 'polypeptide(L)'
;MNRLLKIARMFSRRPRMFLELIRLLPRSRKNRRRLLFGSLAVLLVGSVVAEFMLPPRDLPWHALAIDDRAGFSTDLKLAAIGIGPASWCDRLIGRSEVLETTALDPHDGEGGCGWSTAVHLDSSNGVTLSGRPPYAMRCPLAAGAHIWLTSVDYRAREILGTGLTRIHHAGTFACRRMYNRSRGPMSEHAYANAWDVTGFELADGRVVSVQKHWNANGPLRTFLRAARDDACKIFRVVLGPDYNEAHHDHLHVDMGGGLRCR
;
A
#
# COMPACT_ATOMS: atom_id res chain seq x y z
N MET A 1 -31.04 -4.01 39.04
CA MET A 1 -30.08 -3.13 39.74
C MET A 1 -28.62 -3.64 39.77
N ASN A 2 -28.22 -4.67 39.00
CA ASN A 2 -26.88 -5.28 39.14
C ASN A 2 -26.04 -5.44 37.85
N ARG A 3 -26.44 -4.83 36.72
CA ARG A 3 -25.65 -4.87 35.46
C ARG A 3 -24.96 -3.55 35.08
N LEU A 4 -25.40 -2.42 35.63
CA LEU A 4 -24.78 -1.10 35.37
C LEU A 4 -23.48 -0.88 36.17
N LEU A 5 -23.29 -1.58 37.29
CA LEU A 5 -22.10 -1.45 38.15
C LEU A 5 -20.86 -2.22 37.65
N LYS A 6 -21.01 -3.15 36.70
CA LYS A 6 -19.86 -3.90 36.12
C LYS A 6 -19.17 -3.17 34.97
N ILE A 7 -19.88 -2.31 34.23
CA ILE A 7 -19.30 -1.54 33.11
C ILE A 7 -18.45 -0.37 33.64
N ALA A 8 -18.80 0.19 34.80
CA ALA A 8 -18.07 1.29 35.44
C ALA A 8 -16.65 0.93 35.91
N ARG A 9 -16.31 -0.37 36.04
CA ARG A 9 -14.97 -0.80 36.49
C ARG A 9 -13.97 -1.06 35.35
N MET A 10 -14.38 -1.07 34.08
CA MET A 10 -13.48 -1.38 32.96
C MET A 10 -12.80 -0.15 32.33
N PHE A 11 -13.28 1.07 32.61
CA PHE A 11 -12.70 2.33 32.11
C PHE A 11 -11.72 3.01 33.09
N SER A 12 -11.37 2.39 34.22
CA SER A 12 -10.64 3.07 35.31
C SER A 12 -9.11 3.05 35.22
N ARG A 13 -8.48 2.69 34.09
CA ARG A 13 -7.02 2.55 34.01
C ARG A 13 -6.28 3.40 32.97
N ARG A 14 -6.89 4.44 32.37
CA ARG A 14 -6.16 5.44 31.55
C ARG A 14 -6.57 6.94 31.65
N PRO A 15 -7.16 7.49 32.75
CA PRO A 15 -7.41 8.95 32.78
C PRO A 15 -6.15 9.80 33.07
N ARG A 16 -5.07 9.21 33.62
CA ARG A 16 -3.94 9.99 34.14
C ARG A 16 -3.15 10.74 33.06
N MET A 17 -2.93 10.14 31.90
CA MET A 17 -2.08 10.74 30.86
C MET A 17 -2.76 11.93 30.16
N PHE A 18 -4.07 11.85 29.93
CA PHE A 18 -4.83 12.92 29.27
C PHE A 18 -5.00 14.14 30.20
N LEU A 19 -5.20 13.90 31.50
CA LEU A 19 -5.27 14.96 32.51
C LEU A 19 -3.91 15.63 32.76
N GLU A 20 -2.80 14.90 32.66
CA GLU A 20 -1.44 15.45 32.74
C GLU A 20 -1.12 16.37 31.54
N LEU A 21 -1.51 15.98 30.31
CA LEU A 21 -1.34 16.84 29.12
C LEU A 21 -2.14 18.16 29.23
N ILE A 22 -3.33 18.14 29.82
CA ILE A 22 -4.14 19.35 30.03
C ILE A 22 -3.47 20.31 31.03
N ARG A 23 -2.65 19.81 31.97
CA ARG A 23 -1.90 20.63 32.93
C ARG A 23 -0.73 21.38 32.30
N LEU A 24 -0.21 20.91 31.17
CA LEU A 24 0.85 21.58 30.39
C LEU A 24 0.30 22.72 29.50
N LEU A 25 -1.01 22.77 29.28
CA LEU A 25 -1.62 23.85 28.51
C LEU A 25 -1.69 25.14 29.33
N PRO A 26 -1.29 26.30 28.77
CA PRO A 26 -1.33 27.56 29.49
C PRO A 26 -2.73 27.85 30.04
N ARG A 27 -2.86 28.20 31.33
CA ARG A 27 -4.16 28.53 31.95
C ARG A 27 -4.80 29.79 31.37
N SER A 28 -3.99 30.73 30.88
CA SER A 28 -4.44 31.99 30.29
C SER A 28 -4.87 31.83 28.83
N ARG A 29 -6.06 32.35 28.49
CA ARG A 29 -6.59 32.42 27.11
C ARG A 29 -5.63 33.16 26.16
N LYS A 30 -4.91 34.17 26.65
CA LYS A 30 -3.89 34.93 25.90
C LYS A 30 -2.67 34.07 25.59
N ASN A 31 -2.22 33.26 26.56
CA ASN A 31 -1.07 32.38 26.37
C ASN A 31 -1.42 31.18 25.48
N ARG A 32 -2.65 30.64 25.55
CA ARG A 32 -3.13 29.63 24.58
C ARG A 32 -3.17 30.17 23.16
N ARG A 33 -3.67 31.41 22.96
CA ARG A 33 -3.65 32.06 21.65
C ARG A 33 -2.24 32.23 21.11
N ARG A 34 -1.30 32.73 21.93
CA ARG A 34 0.11 32.86 21.54
C ARG A 34 0.74 31.52 21.17
N LEU A 35 0.48 30.47 21.96
CA LEU A 35 0.97 29.12 21.67
C LEU A 35 0.39 28.57 20.36
N LEU A 36 -0.91 28.79 20.13
CA LEU A 36 -1.59 28.39 18.90
C LEU A 36 -1.03 29.13 17.68
N PHE A 37 -0.92 30.46 17.74
CA PHE A 37 -0.37 31.26 16.65
C PHE A 37 1.11 30.94 16.38
N GLY A 38 1.90 30.71 17.43
CA GLY A 38 3.29 30.26 17.29
C GLY A 38 3.38 28.90 16.63
N SER A 39 2.53 27.94 17.04
CA SER A 39 2.49 26.60 16.43
C SER A 39 2.06 26.66 14.96
N LEU A 40 1.05 27.48 14.64
CA LEU A 40 0.59 27.68 13.28
C LEU A 40 1.67 28.33 12.40
N ALA A 41 2.39 29.33 12.93
CA ALA A 41 3.50 29.97 12.23
C ALA A 41 4.65 28.97 11.97
N VAL A 42 5.00 28.12 12.94
CA VAL A 42 6.00 27.07 12.75
C VAL A 42 5.56 26.05 11.70
N LEU A 43 4.29 25.62 11.70
CA LEU A 43 3.76 24.73 10.68
C LEU A 43 3.78 25.36 9.28
N LEU A 44 3.39 26.64 9.17
CA LEU A 44 3.41 27.38 7.91
C LEU A 44 4.83 27.55 7.35
N VAL A 45 5.78 27.96 8.20
CA VAL A 45 7.19 28.08 7.80
C VAL A 45 7.73 26.70 7.42
N GLY A 46 7.41 25.67 8.22
CA GLY A 46 7.78 24.28 7.93
C GLY A 46 7.24 23.79 6.59
N SER A 47 5.97 24.09 6.24
CA SER A 47 5.41 23.70 4.95
C SER A 47 6.07 24.44 3.79
N VAL A 48 6.34 25.74 3.92
CA VAL A 48 7.03 26.51 2.86
C VAL A 48 8.46 25.99 2.64
N VAL A 49 9.18 25.68 3.71
CA VAL A 49 10.52 25.07 3.61
C VAL A 49 10.43 23.69 2.97
N ALA A 50 9.45 22.87 3.35
CA ALA A 50 9.23 21.55 2.76
C ALA A 50 8.93 21.63 1.25
N GLU A 51 8.10 22.58 0.82
CA GLU A 51 7.81 22.85 -0.60
C GLU A 51 9.05 23.20 -1.41
N PHE A 52 10.00 23.91 -0.80
CA PHE A 52 11.24 24.28 -1.48
C PHE A 52 12.26 23.13 -1.53
N MET A 53 12.25 22.26 -0.53
CA MET A 53 13.32 21.26 -0.31
C MET A 53 12.97 19.85 -0.77
N LEU A 54 11.69 19.51 -0.88
CA LEU A 54 11.23 18.14 -1.12
C LEU A 54 10.42 18.07 -2.41
N PRO A 55 10.54 16.98 -3.19
CA PRO A 55 9.74 16.81 -4.39
C PRO A 55 8.26 16.58 -4.05
N PRO A 56 7.31 16.86 -4.96
CA PRO A 56 5.88 16.72 -4.69
C PRO A 56 5.44 15.32 -4.25
N ARG A 57 6.08 14.26 -4.76
CA ARG A 57 5.82 12.87 -4.36
C ARG A 57 5.98 12.63 -2.86
N ASP A 58 6.87 13.39 -2.24
CA ASP A 58 7.21 13.29 -0.84
C ASP A 58 6.20 14.05 0.02
N LEU A 59 5.62 15.16 -0.45
CA LEU A 59 4.72 16.01 0.34
C LEU A 59 3.26 15.52 0.40
N PRO A 60 2.64 15.31 1.58
CA PRO A 60 1.32 14.66 1.70
C PRO A 60 0.13 15.50 1.21
N TRP A 61 0.30 16.82 1.04
CA TRP A 61 -0.75 17.73 0.55
C TRP A 61 -0.71 17.93 -0.98
N HIS A 62 0.32 17.43 -1.66
CA HIS A 62 0.36 17.39 -3.12
C HIS A 62 -0.44 16.20 -3.66
N ALA A 63 -1.00 16.37 -4.86
CA ALA A 63 -1.67 15.28 -5.55
C ALA A 63 -0.71 14.09 -5.78
N LEU A 64 -1.25 12.88 -5.77
CA LEU A 64 -0.49 11.69 -6.15
C LEU A 64 -0.26 11.71 -7.66
N ALA A 65 1.00 11.62 -8.07
CA ALA A 65 1.40 11.27 -9.43
C ALA A 65 1.77 9.79 -9.43
N ILE A 66 1.03 8.96 -10.17
CA ILE A 66 1.25 7.51 -10.17
C ILE A 66 2.42 7.09 -11.06
N ASP A 67 2.79 7.93 -12.03
CA ASP A 67 3.94 7.69 -12.93
C ASP A 67 5.29 8.02 -12.25
N ASP A 68 5.25 8.66 -11.07
CA ASP A 68 6.42 8.92 -10.24
C ASP A 68 6.81 7.68 -9.40
N ARG A 69 8.07 7.62 -8.99
CA ARG A 69 8.52 6.66 -7.95
C ARG A 69 7.88 6.96 -6.60
N ALA A 70 7.74 5.94 -5.77
CA ALA A 70 7.24 6.09 -4.40
C ALA A 70 8.08 7.09 -3.59
N GLY A 71 7.41 8.07 -2.98
CA GLY A 71 7.94 9.00 -2.00
C GLY A 71 7.49 8.64 -0.58
N PHE A 72 7.89 9.43 0.41
CA PHE A 72 7.59 9.15 1.83
C PHE A 72 6.10 9.22 2.19
N SER A 73 5.28 9.89 1.38
CA SER A 73 3.84 10.03 1.62
C SER A 73 2.97 9.25 0.63
N THR A 74 3.58 8.42 -0.22
CA THR A 74 2.84 7.67 -1.25
C THR A 74 1.78 6.76 -0.63
N ASP A 75 2.10 6.01 0.43
CA ASP A 75 1.15 5.15 1.14
C ASP A 75 -0.04 5.94 1.70
N LEU A 76 0.20 7.12 2.29
CA LEU A 76 -0.82 7.99 2.85
C LEU A 76 -1.73 8.56 1.77
N LYS A 77 -1.16 8.99 0.64
CA LYS A 77 -1.92 9.51 -0.49
C LYS A 77 -2.80 8.42 -1.10
N LEU A 78 -2.27 7.21 -1.30
CA LEU A 78 -3.05 6.07 -1.79
C LEU A 78 -4.15 5.67 -0.81
N ALA A 79 -3.88 5.66 0.49
CA ALA A 79 -4.90 5.39 1.51
C ALA A 79 -6.02 6.44 1.49
N ALA A 80 -5.67 7.73 1.33
CA ALA A 80 -6.65 8.81 1.20
C ALA A 80 -7.52 8.64 -0.05
N ILE A 81 -6.93 8.24 -1.18
CA ILE A 81 -7.67 7.93 -2.42
C ILE A 81 -8.59 6.73 -2.22
N GLY A 82 -8.15 5.68 -1.52
CA GLY A 82 -8.95 4.48 -1.28
C GLY A 82 -10.15 4.70 -0.36
N ILE A 83 -10.11 5.71 0.52
CA ILE A 83 -11.23 6.11 1.38
C ILE A 83 -12.16 7.10 0.66
N GLY A 84 -11.65 7.81 -0.34
CA GLY A 84 -12.41 8.77 -1.13
C GLY A 84 -13.43 8.14 -2.10
N PRO A 85 -14.20 8.97 -2.82
CA PRO A 85 -15.07 8.51 -3.90
C PRO A 85 -14.29 7.74 -4.98
N ALA A 86 -14.87 6.64 -5.48
CA ALA A 86 -14.25 5.80 -6.52
C ALA A 86 -13.74 6.60 -7.73
N SER A 87 -14.52 7.60 -8.16
CA SER A 87 -14.16 8.48 -9.29
C SER A 87 -12.84 9.24 -9.13
N TRP A 88 -12.35 9.42 -7.89
CA TRP A 88 -11.06 10.05 -7.65
C TRP A 88 -9.92 9.17 -8.17
N CYS A 89 -10.01 7.88 -7.88
CA CYS A 89 -9.02 6.91 -8.30
C CYS A 89 -9.16 6.62 -9.80
N ASP A 90 -10.39 6.51 -10.32
CA ASP A 90 -10.63 6.28 -11.75
C ASP A 90 -10.00 7.40 -12.61
N ARG A 91 -10.14 8.66 -12.20
CA ARG A 91 -9.48 9.80 -12.87
C ARG A 91 -7.97 9.80 -12.71
N LEU A 92 -7.45 9.23 -11.62
CA LEU A 92 -6.01 9.15 -11.39
C LEU A 92 -5.36 8.15 -12.34
N ILE A 93 -5.89 6.93 -12.40
CA ILE A 93 -5.36 5.90 -13.31
C ILE A 93 -5.59 6.27 -14.78
N GLY A 94 -6.72 6.90 -15.11
CA GLY A 94 -7.03 7.32 -16.48
C GLY A 94 -6.21 8.50 -17.01
N ARG A 95 -5.30 9.07 -16.22
CA ARG A 95 -4.35 10.12 -16.66
C ARG A 95 -3.00 9.58 -17.07
N SER A 96 -2.66 8.35 -16.67
CA SER A 96 -1.39 7.74 -17.03
C SER A 96 -1.47 7.20 -18.46
N GLU A 97 -0.50 7.56 -19.28
CA GLU A 97 -0.37 7.05 -20.65
C GLU A 97 0.33 5.69 -20.71
N VAL A 98 0.93 5.26 -19.59
CA VAL A 98 1.76 4.06 -19.47
C VAL A 98 1.16 2.99 -18.57
N LEU A 99 0.00 3.26 -17.98
CA LEU A 99 -0.81 2.31 -17.22
C LEU A 99 -2.02 1.89 -18.05
N GLU A 100 -1.92 0.70 -18.65
CA GLU A 100 -2.99 0.14 -19.48
C GLU A 100 -3.90 -0.71 -18.61
N THR A 101 -5.19 -0.36 -18.60
CA THR A 101 -6.20 -1.07 -17.82
C THR A 101 -7.51 -1.21 -18.56
N THR A 102 -8.19 -2.32 -18.32
CA THR A 102 -9.52 -2.61 -18.84
C THR A 102 -10.52 -2.62 -17.69
N ALA A 103 -11.59 -1.84 -17.78
CA ALA A 103 -12.64 -1.84 -16.77
C ALA A 103 -13.29 -3.22 -16.66
N LEU A 104 -13.56 -3.66 -15.43
CA LEU A 104 -14.28 -4.91 -15.16
C LEU A 104 -15.67 -4.62 -14.62
N ASP A 105 -16.60 -5.52 -14.95
CA ASP A 105 -17.93 -5.48 -14.38
C ASP A 105 -17.88 -5.64 -12.85
N PRO A 106 -18.86 -5.07 -12.12
CA PRO A 106 -19.03 -5.34 -10.71
C PRO A 106 -19.14 -6.85 -10.45
N HIS A 107 -18.53 -7.30 -9.38
CA HIS A 107 -18.59 -8.69 -8.95
C HIS A 107 -19.16 -8.74 -7.54
N ASP A 108 -20.26 -9.47 -7.36
CA ASP A 108 -20.88 -9.75 -6.06
C ASP A 108 -20.81 -11.25 -5.80
N GLY A 109 -19.77 -11.65 -5.07
CA GLY A 109 -19.51 -13.03 -4.71
C GLY A 109 -20.13 -13.39 -3.36
N GLU A 110 -20.37 -14.68 -3.13
CA GLU A 110 -20.92 -15.16 -1.87
C GLU A 110 -20.09 -14.73 -0.65
N GLY A 111 -20.77 -14.51 0.48
CA GLY A 111 -20.09 -14.18 1.75
C GLY A 111 -19.50 -12.76 1.81
N GLY A 112 -19.93 -11.88 0.91
CA GLY A 112 -19.49 -10.48 0.84
C GLY A 112 -18.19 -10.28 0.07
N CYS A 113 -17.81 -11.23 -0.79
CA CYS A 113 -16.66 -11.10 -1.68
C CYS A 113 -16.99 -10.21 -2.88
N GLY A 114 -15.96 -9.60 -3.46
CA GLY A 114 -16.05 -8.91 -4.74
C GLY A 114 -15.81 -7.42 -4.65
N TRP A 115 -16.29 -6.69 -5.65
CA TRP A 115 -16.01 -5.27 -5.86
C TRP A 115 -17.15 -4.59 -6.62
N SER A 116 -17.36 -3.31 -6.32
CA SER A 116 -18.24 -2.45 -7.13
C SER A 116 -17.55 -1.93 -8.38
N THR A 117 -16.25 -1.67 -8.28
CA THR A 117 -15.41 -1.18 -9.38
C THR A 117 -14.02 -1.83 -9.27
N ALA A 118 -13.56 -2.38 -10.38
CA ALA A 118 -12.21 -2.90 -10.52
C ALA A 118 -11.76 -2.77 -11.97
N VAL A 119 -10.46 -2.92 -12.16
CA VAL A 119 -9.84 -2.99 -13.48
C VAL A 119 -9.04 -4.28 -13.60
N HIS A 120 -8.90 -4.75 -14.82
CA HIS A 120 -7.82 -5.64 -15.20
C HIS A 120 -6.60 -4.78 -15.53
N LEU A 121 -5.47 -5.07 -14.88
CA LEU A 121 -4.18 -4.50 -15.26
C LEU A 121 -3.65 -5.25 -16.50
N ASP A 122 -3.66 -4.58 -17.66
CA ASP A 122 -3.15 -5.12 -18.91
C ASP A 122 -1.61 -5.00 -18.94
N SER A 123 -1.10 -3.78 -18.73
CA SER A 123 0.33 -3.50 -18.62
C SER A 123 0.64 -2.25 -17.81
N SER A 124 1.88 -2.14 -17.35
CA SER A 124 2.42 -0.96 -16.67
C SER A 124 3.83 -0.69 -17.17
N ASN A 125 4.06 0.43 -17.86
CA ASN A 125 5.32 0.72 -18.57
C ASN A 125 5.74 -0.42 -19.52
N GLY A 126 4.76 -1.05 -20.18
CA GLY A 126 4.96 -2.23 -21.03
C GLY A 126 5.26 -3.54 -20.28
N VAL A 127 5.35 -3.53 -18.94
CA VAL A 127 5.48 -4.74 -18.12
C VAL A 127 4.12 -5.42 -18.00
N THR A 128 4.04 -6.70 -18.38
CA THR A 128 2.80 -7.50 -18.39
C THR A 128 2.69 -8.42 -17.16
N LEU A 129 1.54 -9.04 -16.95
CA LEU A 129 1.32 -10.04 -15.89
C LEU A 129 1.13 -11.45 -16.47
N SER A 130 1.77 -12.45 -15.86
CA SER A 130 1.68 -13.86 -16.29
C SER A 130 0.37 -14.52 -15.87
N GLY A 131 -0.13 -15.47 -16.65
CA GLY A 131 -1.28 -16.29 -16.28
C GLY A 131 -2.45 -16.09 -17.23
N ARG A 132 -3.66 -16.46 -16.79
CA ARG A 132 -4.87 -16.26 -17.56
C ARG A 132 -5.65 -15.07 -16.99
N PRO A 133 -5.87 -13.99 -17.77
CA PRO A 133 -6.67 -12.86 -17.34
C PRO A 133 -8.16 -13.24 -17.16
N PRO A 134 -8.97 -12.41 -16.46
CA PRO A 134 -8.61 -11.10 -15.90
C PRO A 134 -7.93 -11.18 -14.53
N TYR A 135 -7.05 -10.22 -14.26
CA TYR A 135 -6.46 -9.96 -12.94
C TYR A 135 -7.18 -8.77 -12.31
N ALA A 136 -8.28 -9.03 -11.62
CA ALA A 136 -9.07 -7.97 -11.02
C ALA A 136 -8.27 -7.24 -9.94
N MET A 137 -8.18 -5.92 -10.06
CA MET A 137 -7.58 -5.03 -9.06
C MET A 137 -8.55 -3.87 -8.81
N ARG A 138 -8.90 -3.63 -7.55
CA ARG A 138 -9.50 -2.35 -7.18
C ARG A 138 -8.49 -1.24 -7.43
N CYS A 139 -8.99 -0.04 -7.73
CA CYS A 139 -8.14 1.04 -8.19
C CYS A 139 -6.95 1.38 -7.27
N PRO A 140 -7.06 1.42 -5.92
CA PRO A 140 -5.89 1.64 -5.06
C PRO A 140 -4.80 0.58 -5.24
N LEU A 141 -5.17 -0.68 -5.45
CA LEU A 141 -4.23 -1.76 -5.74
C LEU A 141 -3.58 -1.57 -7.12
N ALA A 142 -4.36 -1.22 -8.15
CA ALA A 142 -3.83 -0.98 -9.49
C ALA A 142 -2.85 0.21 -9.53
N ALA A 143 -3.19 1.32 -8.87
CA ALA A 143 -2.31 2.49 -8.74
C ALA A 143 -1.05 2.15 -7.93
N GLY A 144 -1.18 1.43 -6.82
CA GLY A 144 -0.04 0.96 -6.03
C GLY A 144 0.87 0.00 -6.82
N ALA A 145 0.28 -0.91 -7.59
CA ALA A 145 1.00 -1.82 -8.46
C ALA A 145 1.83 -1.04 -9.51
N HIS A 146 1.24 -0.04 -10.17
CA HIS A 146 1.96 0.78 -11.15
C HIS A 146 3.18 1.48 -10.54
N ILE A 147 3.01 2.18 -9.41
CA ILE A 147 4.12 2.87 -8.72
C ILE A 147 5.20 1.87 -8.28
N TRP A 148 4.78 0.69 -7.80
CA TRP A 148 5.70 -0.34 -7.36
C TRP A 148 6.50 -0.91 -8.53
N LEU A 149 5.85 -1.22 -9.65
CA LEU A 149 6.50 -1.76 -10.84
C LEU A 149 7.50 -0.77 -11.44
N THR A 150 7.18 0.52 -11.48
CA THR A 150 8.14 1.58 -11.84
C THR A 150 9.39 1.55 -10.94
N SER A 151 9.19 1.35 -9.63
CA SER A 151 10.30 1.28 -8.66
C SER A 151 11.12 0.00 -8.83
N VAL A 152 10.48 -1.16 -8.99
CA VAL A 152 11.15 -2.45 -9.18
C VAL A 152 11.91 -2.47 -10.50
N ASP A 153 11.36 -1.91 -11.57
CA ASP A 153 12.01 -1.84 -12.88
C ASP A 153 13.27 -0.95 -12.86
N TYR A 154 13.25 0.11 -12.04
CA TYR A 154 14.47 0.86 -11.73
C TYR A 154 15.51 -0.01 -11.00
N ARG A 155 15.11 -0.77 -9.97
CA ARG A 155 16.00 -1.69 -9.24
C ARG A 155 16.54 -2.80 -10.12
N ALA A 156 15.75 -3.32 -11.05
CA ALA A 156 16.17 -4.35 -11.99
C ALA A 156 17.33 -3.81 -12.86
N ARG A 157 17.20 -2.60 -13.42
CA ARG A 157 18.27 -1.99 -14.21
C ARG A 157 19.51 -1.70 -13.37
N GLU A 158 19.32 -1.16 -12.17
CA GLU A 158 20.40 -0.79 -11.25
C GLU A 158 21.21 -2.02 -10.78
N ILE A 159 20.53 -3.10 -10.38
CA ILE A 159 21.17 -4.24 -9.69
C ILE A 159 21.48 -5.38 -10.66
N LEU A 160 20.64 -5.58 -11.67
CA LEU A 160 20.70 -6.72 -12.60
C LEU A 160 21.14 -6.33 -14.01
N GLY A 161 21.24 -5.03 -14.31
CA GLY A 161 21.68 -4.50 -15.60
C GLY A 161 20.64 -4.54 -16.71
N THR A 162 19.38 -4.89 -16.40
CA THR A 162 18.30 -5.02 -17.40
C THR A 162 16.93 -4.74 -16.78
N GLY A 163 15.94 -4.34 -17.58
CA GLY A 163 14.59 -4.02 -17.14
C GLY A 163 13.66 -5.23 -17.04
N LEU A 164 12.47 -5.00 -16.52
CA LEU A 164 11.37 -5.97 -16.46
C LEU A 164 10.62 -6.06 -17.77
N THR A 165 10.04 -7.23 -18.03
CA THR A 165 9.09 -7.45 -19.14
C THR A 165 7.79 -8.09 -18.67
N ARG A 166 7.85 -8.91 -17.61
CA ARG A 166 6.67 -9.59 -17.06
C ARG A 166 6.79 -9.84 -15.57
N ILE A 167 5.65 -9.86 -14.89
CA ILE A 167 5.52 -10.24 -13.48
C ILE A 167 4.86 -11.61 -13.37
N HIS A 168 5.50 -12.50 -12.63
CA HIS A 168 4.93 -13.77 -12.24
C HIS A 168 4.15 -13.63 -10.94
N HIS A 169 2.91 -14.13 -10.91
CA HIS A 169 2.04 -13.97 -9.76
C HIS A 169 1.07 -15.16 -9.59
N ALA A 170 0.55 -15.34 -8.38
CA ALA A 170 -0.41 -16.38 -8.02
C ALA A 170 -1.88 -15.88 -8.05
N GLY A 171 -2.10 -14.58 -8.22
CA GLY A 171 -3.42 -13.99 -8.40
C GLY A 171 -3.62 -12.70 -7.60
N THR A 172 -4.76 -12.06 -7.85
CA THR A 172 -5.18 -10.81 -7.20
C THR A 172 -6.56 -10.93 -6.53
N PHE A 173 -7.29 -12.02 -6.82
CA PHE A 173 -8.61 -12.26 -6.27
C PHE A 173 -8.77 -13.71 -5.85
N ALA A 174 -9.27 -13.90 -4.63
CA ALA A 174 -9.72 -15.19 -4.12
C ALA A 174 -10.77 -14.95 -3.03
N CYS A 175 -11.99 -15.44 -3.25
CA CYS A 175 -13.07 -15.30 -2.27
C CYS A 175 -12.85 -16.23 -1.07
N ARG A 176 -12.09 -15.75 -0.08
CA ARG A 176 -11.75 -16.50 1.14
C ARG A 176 -11.49 -15.60 2.33
N ARG A 177 -11.61 -16.18 3.53
CA ARG A 177 -11.16 -15.53 4.78
C ARG A 177 -9.66 -15.62 4.95
N MET A 178 -9.14 -14.78 5.85
CA MET A 178 -7.72 -14.82 6.22
C MET A 178 -7.33 -16.21 6.74
N TYR A 179 -6.15 -16.68 6.31
CA TYR A 179 -5.62 -18.02 6.64
C TYR A 179 -6.59 -19.17 6.32
N ASN A 180 -7.49 -18.98 5.35
CA ASN A 180 -8.50 -19.94 4.93
C ASN A 180 -9.42 -20.45 6.07
N ARG A 181 -9.63 -19.61 7.10
CA ARG A 181 -10.45 -19.97 8.26
C ARG A 181 -11.94 -19.95 7.93
N SER A 182 -12.74 -20.76 8.62
CA SER A 182 -14.20 -20.74 8.47
C SER A 182 -14.88 -19.48 9.05
N ARG A 183 -14.21 -18.78 9.98
CA ARG A 183 -14.70 -17.56 10.65
C ARG A 183 -13.58 -16.52 10.78
N GLY A 184 -13.97 -15.25 10.99
CA GLY A 184 -13.04 -14.12 11.14
C GLY A 184 -13.04 -13.19 9.92
N PRO A 185 -12.10 -12.23 9.84
CA PRO A 185 -12.08 -11.25 8.75
C PRO A 185 -11.84 -11.89 7.37
N MET A 186 -12.40 -11.27 6.34
CA MET A 186 -12.11 -11.60 4.93
C MET A 186 -10.67 -11.23 4.60
N SER A 187 -10.05 -11.94 3.66
CA SER A 187 -8.77 -11.53 3.10
C SER A 187 -8.97 -10.34 2.16
N GLU A 188 -7.96 -9.48 2.01
CA GLU A 188 -7.99 -8.42 0.99
C GLU A 188 -8.07 -8.97 -0.45
N HIS A 189 -7.60 -10.22 -0.66
CA HIS A 189 -7.86 -10.97 -1.89
C HIS A 189 -9.35 -11.17 -2.19
N ALA A 190 -10.22 -11.23 -1.17
CA ALA A 190 -11.66 -11.35 -1.39
C ALA A 190 -12.28 -10.07 -1.97
N TYR A 191 -11.52 -8.98 -2.04
CA TYR A 191 -11.97 -7.68 -2.54
C TYR A 191 -11.14 -7.19 -3.73
N ALA A 192 -10.36 -8.06 -4.38
CA ALA A 192 -9.42 -7.65 -5.43
C ALA A 192 -8.46 -6.52 -4.95
N ASN A 193 -8.09 -6.56 -3.67
CA ASN A 193 -7.32 -5.51 -2.98
C ASN A 193 -5.98 -6.02 -2.45
N ALA A 194 -5.56 -7.20 -2.92
CA ALA A 194 -4.25 -7.81 -2.66
C ALA A 194 -3.66 -8.43 -3.93
N TRP A 195 -2.36 -8.69 -3.91
CA TRP A 195 -1.63 -9.31 -5.01
C TRP A 195 -0.51 -10.20 -4.46
N ASP A 196 -0.42 -11.44 -4.96
CA ASP A 196 0.63 -12.40 -4.58
C ASP A 196 1.64 -12.54 -5.73
N VAL A 197 2.82 -11.92 -5.62
CA VAL A 197 3.87 -11.92 -6.66
C VAL A 197 4.91 -13.01 -6.39
N THR A 198 5.11 -13.91 -7.35
CA THR A 198 6.01 -15.06 -7.24
C THR A 198 7.37 -14.84 -7.91
N GLY A 199 7.50 -13.82 -8.78
CA GLY A 199 8.77 -13.50 -9.42
C GLY A 199 8.70 -12.45 -10.52
N PHE A 200 9.85 -12.16 -11.12
CA PHE A 200 10.05 -11.09 -12.09
C PHE A 200 10.79 -11.62 -13.32
N GLU A 201 10.26 -11.42 -14.52
CA GLU A 201 10.89 -11.74 -15.80
C GLU A 201 11.60 -10.50 -16.36
N LEU A 202 12.85 -10.67 -16.77
CA LEU A 202 13.72 -9.61 -17.27
C LEU A 202 13.77 -9.60 -18.80
N ALA A 203 14.17 -8.47 -19.38
CA ALA A 203 14.30 -8.31 -20.83
C ALA A 203 15.37 -9.22 -21.48
N ASP A 204 16.30 -9.76 -20.69
CA ASP A 204 17.29 -10.75 -21.16
C ASP A 204 16.84 -12.21 -20.97
N GLY A 205 15.58 -12.43 -20.58
CA GLY A 205 14.97 -13.75 -20.41
C GLY A 205 15.21 -14.41 -19.05
N ARG A 206 15.97 -13.79 -18.14
CA ARG A 206 16.11 -14.31 -16.78
C ARG A 206 14.80 -14.18 -16.01
N VAL A 207 14.49 -15.19 -15.19
CA VAL A 207 13.36 -15.17 -14.26
C VAL A 207 13.87 -15.17 -12.82
N VAL A 208 13.58 -14.09 -12.10
CA VAL A 208 13.90 -13.93 -10.68
C VAL A 208 12.72 -14.41 -9.83
N SER A 209 12.70 -15.72 -9.56
CA SER A 209 11.72 -16.35 -8.66
C SER A 209 11.98 -15.98 -7.19
N VAL A 210 10.92 -15.62 -6.46
CA VAL A 210 10.96 -15.36 -5.01
C VAL A 210 11.40 -16.63 -4.30
N GLN A 211 10.68 -17.75 -4.47
CA GLN A 211 11.00 -19.03 -3.83
C GLN A 211 12.46 -19.45 -4.01
N LYS A 212 12.98 -19.38 -5.24
CA LYS A 212 14.33 -19.88 -5.57
C LYS A 212 15.45 -18.94 -5.11
N HIS A 213 15.22 -17.63 -5.17
CA HIS A 213 16.31 -16.66 -5.03
C HIS A 213 16.26 -15.85 -3.73
N TRP A 214 15.21 -15.97 -2.91
CA TRP A 214 15.07 -15.20 -1.67
C TRP A 214 16.20 -15.43 -0.66
N ASN A 215 16.62 -16.69 -0.53
CA ASN A 215 17.71 -17.14 0.36
C ASN A 215 19.01 -17.48 -0.40
N ALA A 216 19.06 -17.19 -1.70
CA ALA A 216 20.27 -17.34 -2.50
C ALA A 216 21.33 -16.28 -2.13
N ASN A 217 22.48 -16.31 -2.78
CA ASN A 217 23.49 -15.26 -2.66
C ASN A 217 23.55 -14.42 -3.93
N GLY A 218 24.11 -13.22 -3.83
CA GLY A 218 24.38 -12.37 -4.98
C GLY A 218 23.20 -11.48 -5.41
N PRO A 219 23.27 -10.93 -6.64
CA PRO A 219 22.44 -9.79 -7.05
C PRO A 219 20.95 -10.10 -7.14
N LEU A 220 20.55 -11.35 -7.42
CA LEU A 220 19.14 -11.74 -7.48
C LEU A 220 18.45 -11.62 -6.11
N ARG A 221 19.14 -12.02 -5.02
CA ARG A 221 18.65 -11.80 -3.66
C ARG A 221 18.55 -10.31 -3.36
N THR A 222 19.61 -9.56 -3.66
CA THR A 222 19.65 -8.10 -3.42
C THR A 222 18.47 -7.41 -4.11
N PHE A 223 18.19 -7.77 -5.36
CA PHE A 223 17.04 -7.27 -6.11
C PHE A 223 15.70 -7.61 -5.43
N LEU A 224 15.49 -8.87 -5.00
CA LEU A 224 14.25 -9.26 -4.32
C LEU A 224 14.03 -8.50 -3.00
N ARG A 225 15.10 -8.24 -2.24
CA ARG A 225 15.02 -7.42 -1.02
C ARG A 225 14.65 -5.98 -1.34
N ALA A 226 15.30 -5.39 -2.35
CA ALA A 226 14.97 -4.04 -2.80
C ALA A 226 13.52 -3.94 -3.31
N ALA A 227 13.05 -4.92 -4.07
CA ALA A 227 11.67 -4.98 -4.53
C ALA A 227 10.66 -5.04 -3.37
N ARG A 228 10.93 -5.87 -2.35
CA ARG A 228 10.11 -5.92 -1.13
C ARG A 228 10.16 -4.60 -0.34
N ASP A 229 11.32 -3.98 -0.22
CA ASP A 229 11.48 -2.73 0.52
C ASP A 229 10.78 -1.55 -0.16
N ASP A 230 10.81 -1.50 -1.49
CA ASP A 230 10.05 -0.52 -2.26
C ASP A 230 8.54 -0.78 -2.17
N ALA A 231 8.10 -2.05 -2.09
CA ALA A 231 6.69 -2.39 -1.83
C ALA A 231 6.21 -1.81 -0.47
N CYS A 232 7.05 -1.87 0.57
CA CYS A 232 6.71 -1.40 1.90
C CYS A 232 6.49 0.12 2.01
N LYS A 233 6.87 0.89 0.98
CA LYS A 233 6.60 2.34 0.90
C LYS A 233 5.23 2.66 0.29
N ILE A 234 4.54 1.65 -0.22
CA ILE A 234 3.35 1.78 -1.06
C ILE A 234 2.17 1.03 -0.42
N PHE A 235 2.39 -0.26 -0.12
CA PHE A 235 1.35 -1.15 0.38
C PHE A 235 1.30 -1.13 1.91
N ARG A 236 0.10 -1.36 2.44
CA ARG A 236 -0.18 -1.33 3.88
C ARG A 236 0.30 -2.59 4.57
N VAL A 237 0.26 -3.70 3.85
CA VAL A 237 0.80 -4.98 4.29
C VAL A 237 1.67 -5.54 3.17
N VAL A 238 2.90 -5.91 3.52
CA VAL A 238 3.84 -6.64 2.69
C VAL A 238 4.36 -7.82 3.50
N LEU A 239 4.12 -9.04 3.02
CA LEU A 239 4.53 -10.28 3.67
C LEU A 239 5.31 -11.12 2.66
N GLY A 240 6.56 -11.42 2.96
CA GLY A 240 7.39 -12.31 2.16
C GLY A 240 7.83 -13.57 2.92
N PRO A 241 8.82 -14.30 2.39
CA PRO A 241 9.28 -15.55 2.99
C PRO A 241 9.88 -15.42 4.40
N ASP A 242 10.26 -14.21 4.83
CA ASP A 242 10.73 -13.96 6.19
C ASP A 242 9.58 -13.82 7.20
N TYR A 243 8.32 -13.75 6.74
CA TYR A 243 7.15 -13.60 7.63
C TYR A 243 6.68 -14.95 8.19
N ASN A 244 6.37 -15.92 7.32
CA ASN A 244 6.00 -17.28 7.68
C ASN A 244 5.98 -18.22 6.46
N GLU A 245 5.78 -19.52 6.73
CA GLU A 245 5.73 -20.58 5.72
C GLU A 245 4.70 -20.37 4.61
N ALA A 246 3.55 -19.75 4.93
CA ALA A 246 2.52 -19.52 3.92
C ALA A 246 2.93 -18.50 2.84
N HIS A 247 4.02 -17.74 3.07
CA HIS A 247 4.56 -16.75 2.14
C HIS A 247 5.98 -17.13 1.67
N HIS A 248 6.38 -18.39 1.81
CA HIS A 248 7.75 -18.83 1.50
C HIS A 248 8.13 -18.70 0.01
N ASP A 249 7.15 -18.60 -0.89
CA ASP A 249 7.32 -18.63 -2.34
C ASP A 249 6.84 -17.35 -3.07
N HIS A 250 6.31 -16.36 -2.33
CA HIS A 250 5.78 -15.13 -2.92
C HIS A 250 5.88 -13.92 -1.98
N LEU A 251 5.72 -12.74 -2.56
CA LEU A 251 5.44 -11.49 -1.85
C LEU A 251 3.94 -11.23 -1.91
N HIS A 252 3.28 -11.25 -0.76
CA HIS A 252 1.92 -10.79 -0.60
C HIS A 252 1.93 -9.28 -0.34
N VAL A 253 1.19 -8.52 -1.13
CA VAL A 253 0.98 -7.09 -0.93
C VAL A 253 -0.50 -6.76 -0.88
N ASP A 254 -0.93 -5.92 0.06
CA ASP A 254 -2.33 -5.47 0.15
C ASP A 254 -2.50 -4.00 0.57
N MET A 255 -3.66 -3.45 0.22
CA MET A 255 -4.07 -2.08 0.54
C MET A 255 -5.03 -2.02 1.74
N GLY A 256 -5.05 -3.06 2.58
CA GLY A 256 -5.94 -3.17 3.73
C GLY A 256 -5.57 -2.23 4.88
N GLY A 257 -6.31 -2.31 5.99
CA GLY A 257 -6.08 -1.46 7.17
C GLY A 257 -4.81 -1.77 7.97
N GLY A 258 -4.05 -2.80 7.60
CA GLY A 258 -2.84 -3.24 8.30
C GLY A 258 -1.67 -2.25 8.20
N LEU A 259 -0.64 -2.50 9.01
CA LEU A 259 0.68 -1.88 8.91
C LEU A 259 1.72 -2.96 9.19
N ARG A 260 2.17 -3.65 8.14
CA ARG A 260 3.17 -4.71 8.25
C ARG A 260 4.10 -4.68 7.04
N CYS A 261 5.39 -4.81 7.30
CA CYS A 261 6.42 -5.03 6.30
C CYS A 261 7.36 -6.10 6.87
N ARG A 262 7.29 -7.32 6.36
CA ARG A 262 8.08 -8.47 6.84
C ARG A 262 8.59 -9.29 5.66
#